data_AF-A0A659U9J8-F1
#
_entry.id   AF-A0A659U9J8-F1
#
_cell.length_a   1.000
_cell.length_b   1.000
_cell.length_c   1.000
_cell.angle_alpha   90.00
_cell.angle_beta   90.00
_cell.angle_gamma   90.00
#
_symmetry.space_group_name_H-M   'P 1'
#
loop_
_entity.id
_entity.type
_entity.pdbx_description
1 polymer ?
#
loop_
_entity_poly.entity_id
_entity_poly.type
_entity_poly.pdbx_seq_one_letter_code
_entity_poly.pdbx_strand_id
1 'polypeptide(L)'
;DGTIYGREIAETFRAAAEQAALKPVFVDTFRPQLDNQIGLIGRLKKAGATHVFAGGDGDDIAIMGRDAAQLQAGTVLAGGENLRTPPGDVPSSSGTLMIAQPEWA
;
A
#
# COMPACT_ATOMS: atom_id res chain seq x y z
N ASP A 1 -0.16 8.01 -2.61
CA ASP A 1 -0.19 9.28 -1.85
C ASP A 1 -0.60 10.50 -2.71
N GLY A 2 -0.68 10.36 -4.04
CA GLY A 2 -1.03 11.47 -4.95
C GLY A 2 0.17 12.32 -5.39
N THR A 3 1.38 12.02 -4.88
CA THR A 3 2.62 12.59 -5.41
C THR A 3 2.89 12.07 -6.82
N ILE A 4 3.79 12.75 -7.56
CA ILE A 4 4.21 12.29 -8.88
C ILE A 4 4.81 10.88 -8.76
N TYR A 5 5.73 10.69 -7.82
CA TYR A 5 6.35 9.38 -7.56
C TYR A 5 5.31 8.30 -7.26
N GLY A 6 4.42 8.53 -6.28
CA GLY A 6 3.43 7.52 -5.89
C GLY A 6 2.44 7.20 -7.00
N ARG A 7 2.10 8.17 -7.86
CA ARG A 7 1.26 7.94 -9.03
C ARG A 7 1.98 7.15 -10.11
N GLU A 8 3.22 7.52 -10.44
CA GLU A 8 4.01 6.86 -11.48
C GLU A 8 4.25 5.39 -11.14
N ILE A 9 4.66 5.08 -9.90
CA ILE A 9 4.91 3.70 -9.50
C ILE A 9 3.63 2.85 -9.45
N ALA A 10 2.52 3.42 -8.95
CA ALA A 10 1.24 2.72 -8.93
C ALA A 10 0.72 2.44 -10.35
N GLU A 11 0.86 3.40 -11.27
CA GLU A 11 0.46 3.23 -12.66
C GLU A 11 1.36 2.23 -13.41
N THR A 12 2.67 2.28 -13.16
CA THR A 12 3.63 1.31 -13.71
C THR A 12 3.31 -0.12 -13.24
N PHE A 13 3.03 -0.29 -11.95
CA PHE A 13 2.61 -1.57 -11.39
C PHE A 13 1.28 -2.03 -12.01
N ARG A 14 0.29 -1.14 -12.11
CA ARG A 14 -1.02 -1.44 -12.72
C ARG A 14 -0.88 -1.90 -14.17
N ALA A 15 -0.07 -1.22 -14.96
CA ALA A 15 0.17 -1.57 -16.36
C ALA A 15 0.86 -2.95 -16.48
N ALA A 16 1.85 -3.24 -15.64
CA ALA A 16 2.51 -4.55 -15.61
C ALA A 16 1.55 -5.68 -15.15
N ALA A 17 0.71 -5.42 -14.14
CA ALA A 17 -0.30 -6.35 -13.68
C ALA A 17 -1.34 -6.66 -14.77
N GLU A 18 -1.74 -5.65 -15.55
CA GLU A 18 -2.67 -5.81 -16.66
C GLU A 18 -2.10 -6.71 -17.78
N GLN A 19 -0.80 -6.64 -18.05
CA GLN A 19 -0.12 -7.56 -18.98
C GLN A 19 -0.17 -9.02 -18.49
N ALA A 20 -0.25 -9.23 -17.17
CA ALA A 20 -0.45 -10.54 -16.54
C ALA A 20 -1.95 -10.92 -16.40
N ALA A 21 -2.86 -10.19 -17.06
CA ALA A 21 -4.32 -10.33 -16.96
C ALA A 21 -4.89 -10.13 -15.54
N LEU A 22 -4.15 -9.44 -14.66
CA LEU A 22 -4.61 -9.07 -13.33
C LEU A 22 -5.24 -7.67 -13.39
N LYS A 23 -6.57 -7.62 -13.26
CA LYS A 23 -7.32 -6.36 -13.22
C LYS A 23 -7.49 -5.88 -11.79
N PRO A 24 -7.25 -4.60 -11.48
CA PRO A 24 -7.50 -4.07 -10.14
C PRO A 24 -9.01 -4.09 -9.86
N VAL A 25 -9.39 -4.58 -8.69
CA VAL A 25 -10.78 -4.52 -8.20
C VAL A 25 -11.15 -3.12 -7.70
N PHE A 26 -10.14 -2.31 -7.37
CA PHE A 26 -10.30 -0.96 -6.85
C PHE A 26 -9.02 -0.15 -7.09
N VAL A 27 -9.18 1.13 -7.44
CA VAL A 27 -8.08 2.09 -7.59
C VAL A 27 -8.52 3.38 -6.91
N ASP A 28 -7.66 3.95 -6.06
CA ASP A 28 -7.95 5.17 -5.31
C ASP A 28 -6.67 5.92 -4.96
N THR A 29 -6.80 7.20 -4.63
CA THR A 29 -5.71 8.04 -4.14
C THR A 29 -5.95 8.35 -2.68
N PHE A 30 -5.00 7.97 -1.83
CA PHE A 30 -5.02 8.32 -0.42
C PHE A 30 -4.29 9.63 -0.16
N ARG A 31 -4.70 10.33 0.91
CA ARG A 31 -4.00 11.51 1.41
C ARG A 31 -2.94 11.07 2.43
N PRO A 32 -1.66 11.40 2.25
CA PRO A 32 -0.59 10.98 3.17
C PRO A 32 -0.67 11.72 4.51
N GLN A 33 0.06 11.23 5.51
CA GLN A 33 0.29 11.89 6.81
C GLN A 33 -1.00 12.13 7.61
N LEU A 34 -2.01 11.28 7.42
CA LEU A 34 -3.20 11.28 8.26
C LEU A 34 -3.00 10.33 9.44
N ASP A 35 -3.57 10.68 10.59
CA ASP A 35 -3.54 9.81 11.78
C ASP A 35 -4.19 8.43 11.52
N ASN A 36 -5.09 8.35 10.53
CA ASN A 36 -5.73 7.12 10.08
C ASN A 36 -6.20 7.19 8.62
N GLN A 37 -6.39 6.01 8.03
CA GLN A 37 -6.91 5.71 6.69
C GLN A 37 -8.17 4.81 6.74
N ILE A 38 -8.89 4.76 7.86
CA ILE A 38 -10.07 3.91 8.09
C ILE A 38 -11.08 3.96 6.93
N GLY A 39 -11.34 5.16 6.39
CA GLY A 39 -12.26 5.34 5.26
C GLY A 39 -11.80 4.65 3.97
N LEU A 40 -10.50 4.71 3.66
CA LEU A 40 -9.92 4.03 2.50
C LEU A 40 -9.94 2.52 2.68
N ILE A 41 -9.49 2.05 3.85
CA ILE A 41 -9.46 0.62 4.18
C ILE A 41 -10.87 0.03 4.13
N GLY A 42 -11.89 0.74 4.63
CA GLY A 42 -13.28 0.33 4.52
C GLY A 42 -13.75 0.15 3.07
N ARG A 43 -13.34 1.03 2.16
CA ARG A 43 -13.63 0.89 0.71
C ARG A 43 -12.92 -0.31 0.09
N LEU A 44 -11.64 -0.51 0.41
CA LEU A 44 -10.85 -1.66 -0.05
C LEU A 44 -11.48 -2.98 0.40
N LYS A 45 -11.87 -3.07 1.68
CA LYS A 45 -12.58 -4.23 2.23
C LYS A 45 -13.88 -4.49 1.48
N LYS A 46 -14.70 -3.45 1.26
CA LYS A 46 -15.97 -3.57 0.53
C LYS A 46 -15.78 -4.02 -0.93
N ALA A 47 -14.68 -3.61 -1.56
CA ALA A 47 -14.32 -4.03 -2.91
C ALA A 47 -13.73 -5.46 -2.97
N GLY A 48 -13.51 -6.13 -1.84
CA GLY A 48 -12.90 -7.45 -1.79
C GLY A 48 -11.40 -7.46 -2.09
N ALA A 49 -10.71 -6.34 -1.85
CA ALA A 49 -9.27 -6.25 -2.08
C ALA A 49 -8.48 -7.05 -1.04
N THR A 50 -7.91 -8.19 -1.44
CA THR A 50 -7.07 -9.05 -0.57
C THR A 50 -5.58 -8.68 -0.64
N HIS A 51 -5.15 -8.06 -1.75
CA HIS A 51 -3.80 -7.59 -1.96
C HIS A 51 -3.85 -6.18 -2.54
N VAL A 52 -3.11 -5.26 -1.93
CA VAL A 52 -3.12 -3.85 -2.29
C VAL A 52 -1.69 -3.38 -2.45
N PHE A 53 -1.38 -2.87 -3.64
CA PHE A 53 -0.16 -2.11 -3.88
C PHE A 53 -0.43 -0.63 -3.67
N ALA A 54 0.44 0.05 -2.93
CA ALA A 54 0.33 1.48 -2.65
C ALA A 54 1.66 2.20 -2.90
N GLY A 55 1.62 3.21 -3.76
CA GLY A 55 2.73 4.14 -3.96
C GLY A 55 2.72 5.20 -2.86
N GLY A 56 3.54 5.02 -1.83
CA GLY A 56 3.67 5.88 -0.65
C GLY A 56 4.92 5.53 0.16
N ASP A 57 5.05 6.14 1.34
CA ASP A 57 6.15 5.88 2.26
C ASP A 57 5.82 4.80 3.32
N GLY A 58 6.83 4.39 4.08
CA GLY A 58 6.68 3.36 5.11
C GLY A 58 5.67 3.71 6.20
N ASP A 59 5.60 4.97 6.62
CA ASP A 59 4.72 5.42 7.71
C ASP A 59 3.25 5.38 7.30
N ASP A 60 2.92 5.86 6.10
CA ASP A 60 1.56 5.78 5.55
C ASP A 60 1.10 4.33 5.41
N ILE A 61 1.98 3.42 4.94
CA ILE A 61 1.65 2.00 4.81
C ILE A 61 1.51 1.33 6.18
N ALA A 62 2.31 1.72 7.18
CA ALA A 62 2.15 1.22 8.54
C ALA A 62 0.79 1.63 9.14
N ILE A 63 0.37 2.88 8.94
CA ILE A 63 -0.95 3.37 9.35
C ILE A 63 -2.07 2.59 8.64
N MET A 64 -1.96 2.37 7.32
CA MET A 64 -2.92 1.54 6.58
C MET A 64 -2.98 0.10 7.10
N GLY A 65 -1.84 -0.49 7.44
CA GLY A 65 -1.75 -1.85 7.96
C GLY A 65 -2.42 -2.00 9.32
N ARG A 66 -2.18 -1.04 10.22
CA ARG A 66 -2.87 -0.94 11.51
C ARG A 66 -4.38 -0.86 11.32
N ASP A 67 -4.84 0.01 10.43
CA ASP A 67 -6.27 0.23 10.20
C ASP A 67 -6.94 -0.96 9.50
N ALA A 68 -6.23 -1.65 8.60
CA ALA A 68 -6.65 -2.92 8.01
C ALA A 68 -6.84 -4.01 9.06
N ALA A 69 -5.93 -4.10 10.05
CA ALA A 69 -6.07 -5.01 11.16
C ALA A 69 -7.27 -4.65 12.06
N GLN A 70 -7.43 -3.37 12.41
CA GLN A 70 -8.57 -2.88 13.21
C GLN A 70 -9.92 -3.20 12.55
N LEU A 71 -10.01 -3.03 11.22
CA LEU A 71 -11.21 -3.34 10.45
C LEU A 71 -11.34 -4.80 10.05
N GLN A 72 -10.39 -5.67 10.41
CA GLN A 72 -10.33 -7.07 10.00
C GLN A 72 -10.54 -7.20 8.48
N ALA A 73 -9.79 -6.41 7.71
CA ALA A 73 -9.94 -6.33 6.26
C ALA A 73 -9.38 -7.56 5.54
N GLY A 74 -8.43 -8.28 6.17
CA GLY A 74 -7.77 -9.43 5.54
C GLY A 74 -6.95 -9.06 4.31
N THR A 75 -6.43 -7.83 4.28
CA THR A 75 -5.68 -7.27 3.15
C THR A 75 -4.18 -7.31 3.42
N VAL A 76 -3.40 -7.81 2.47
CA VAL A 76 -1.94 -7.69 2.44
C VAL A 76 -1.56 -6.40 1.72
N LEU A 77 -0.71 -5.59 2.34
CA LEU A 77 -0.18 -4.36 1.77
C LEU A 77 1.19 -4.61 1.13
N ALA A 78 1.41 -4.00 -0.02
CA ALA A 78 2.68 -3.97 -0.71
C ALA A 78 3.05 -2.53 -1.11
N GLY A 79 4.33 -2.20 -1.08
CA GLY A 79 4.83 -0.90 -1.52
C GLY A 79 6.19 -0.98 -2.20
N GLY A 80 6.66 0.17 -2.68
CA GLY A 80 7.98 0.30 -3.29
C GLY A 80 9.10 0.45 -2.26
N GLU A 81 10.29 0.81 -2.75
CA GLU A 81 11.50 0.92 -1.93
C GLU A 81 11.42 1.99 -0.82
N ASN A 82 10.50 2.94 -0.92
CA ASN A 82 10.24 3.93 0.12
C ASN A 82 9.72 3.33 1.45
N LEU A 83 9.38 2.04 1.46
CA LEU A 83 9.08 1.31 2.70
C LEU A 83 10.37 0.91 3.45
N ARG A 84 11.55 1.05 2.82
CA ARG A 84 12.86 0.80 3.45
C ARG A 84 13.27 2.00 4.29
N THR A 85 12.55 2.21 5.37
CA THR A 85 12.83 3.25 6.35
C THR A 85 13.04 2.61 7.72
N PRO A 86 13.76 3.29 8.64
CA PRO A 86 13.73 2.89 10.05
C PRO A 86 12.29 2.84 10.57
N PRO A 87 11.99 1.98 11.56
CA PRO A 87 10.67 1.94 12.17
C PRO A 87 10.25 3.31 12.70
N GLY A 88 9.07 3.79 12.27
CA GLY A 88 8.42 4.99 12.82
C GLY A 88 7.60 4.69 14.07
N ASP A 89 6.72 5.62 14.46
CA ASP A 89 5.85 5.50 15.64
C ASP A 89 4.84 4.34 15.52
N VAL A 90 4.36 4.11 14.30
CA VAL A 90 3.48 2.96 14.00
C VAL A 90 4.33 1.88 13.36
N PRO A 91 4.43 0.67 13.96
CA PRO A 91 5.17 -0.42 13.35
C PRO A 91 4.46 -0.93 12.10
N SER A 92 5.22 -1.34 11.09
CA SER A 92 4.66 -2.00 9.91
C SER A 92 3.88 -3.27 10.33
N SER A 93 2.73 -3.50 9.69
CA SER A 93 1.97 -4.72 9.91
C SER A 93 2.74 -5.95 9.46
N SER A 94 2.63 -7.04 10.22
CA SER A 94 3.18 -8.33 9.81
C SER A 94 2.61 -8.76 8.45
N GLY A 95 3.47 -9.24 7.56
CA GLY A 95 3.10 -9.65 6.21
C GLY A 95 3.10 -8.51 5.17
N THR A 96 3.42 -7.26 5.54
CA THR A 96 3.66 -6.20 4.56
C THR A 96 4.81 -6.57 3.63
N LEU A 97 4.59 -6.41 2.33
CA LEU A 97 5.56 -6.72 1.28
C LEU A 97 6.23 -5.44 0.77
N MET A 98 7.48 -5.55 0.35
CA MET A 98 8.22 -4.45 -0.27
C MET A 98 8.91 -4.92 -1.54
N ILE A 99 8.83 -4.10 -2.58
CA ILE A 99 9.60 -4.26 -3.81
C ILE A 99 10.77 -3.28 -3.75
N ALA A 100 11.98 -3.81 -3.62
CA ALA A 100 13.20 -3.03 -3.57
C ALA A 100 14.39 -3.86 -4.11
N GLN A 101 15.48 -3.19 -4.48
CA GLN A 101 16.74 -3.87 -4.80
C GLN A 101 17.25 -4.67 -3.59
N PRO A 102 17.97 -5.78 -3.80
CA PRO A 102 18.60 -6.49 -2.69
C PRO A 102 19.62 -5.59 -1.97
N GLU A 103 19.87 -5.85 -0.69
CA GLU A 103 20.81 -5.05 0.13
C GLU A 103 22.26 -5.05 -0.36
N TRP A 104 22.60 -5.99 -1.24
CA TRP A 104 23.94 -6.21 -1.76
C TRP A 104 24.12 -5.75 -3.22
N ALA A 105 23.11 -5.09 -3.81
CA ALA A 105 23.16 -4.56 -5.17
C ALA A 105 24.11 -3.37 -5.32
#